data_AF-A0A7V0JK91-F1
#
_entry.id   AF-A0A7V0JK91-F1
#
_cell.length_a   1.000
_cell.length_b   1.000
_cell.length_c   1.000
_cell.angle_alpha   90.00
_cell.angle_beta   90.00
_cell.angle_gamma   90.00
#
_symmetry.space_group_name_H-M   'P 1'
#
loop_
_entity.id
_entity.type
_entity.pdbx_description
1 polymer ?
#
loop_
_entity_poly.entity_id
_entity_poly.type
_entity_poly.pdbx_seq_one_letter_code
_entity_poly.pdbx_strand_id
1 'polypeptide(L)'
;MELKSLFLGLTFTIGIFALKSGVGFHYLFTQKRHSREQILFICGFALTYFLIFSISYLVLKKINMIDYYSTFQGLFTSGMYIHSFLAAGLIIWGIYLLKNKSEQQETSRAFWLLIIPCPLCTSVIFLTTAFLMAYFPHIGLFAVMGAYLFFILINFVTILSLALWDIKADVTPEHTLGKAMLFIAIYFILSIIIMPQFSDIDKIYRIAAYRGEEASMNTKDILLLLATMATFFMTGYLVKRRKIRRERNWI
;
A
#
# COMPACT_ATOMS: atom_id res chain seq x y z
N MET A 1 8.76 17.22 -12.85
CA MET A 1 8.63 15.75 -12.78
C MET A 1 7.82 15.32 -11.57
N GLU A 2 7.89 16.08 -10.48
CA GLU A 2 7.07 15.97 -9.25
C GLU A 2 5.58 15.63 -9.44
N LEU A 3 4.85 16.38 -10.29
CA LEU A 3 3.40 16.17 -10.47
C LEU A 3 3.04 14.78 -11.00
N LYS A 4 3.83 14.23 -11.93
CA LYS A 4 3.60 12.88 -12.48
C LYS A 4 3.86 11.82 -11.41
N SER A 5 4.91 12.00 -10.61
CA SER A 5 5.24 11.11 -9.49
C SER A 5 4.14 11.13 -8.42
N LEU A 6 3.63 12.30 -8.09
CA LEU A 6 2.59 12.45 -7.07
C LEU A 6 1.24 11.87 -7.53
N PHE A 7 0.85 12.10 -8.80
CA PHE A 7 -0.35 11.47 -9.36
C PHE A 7 -0.24 9.94 -9.42
N LEU A 8 0.93 9.43 -9.81
CA LEU A 8 1.21 7.99 -9.80
C LEU A 8 1.12 7.43 -8.38
N GLY A 9 1.71 8.11 -7.40
CA GLY A 9 1.66 7.74 -5.98
C GLY A 9 0.24 7.69 -5.45
N LEU A 10 -0.56 8.75 -5.67
CA LEU A 10 -1.97 8.78 -5.24
C LEU A 10 -2.78 7.65 -5.89
N THR A 11 -2.62 7.43 -7.19
CA THR A 11 -3.31 6.36 -7.92
C THR A 11 -2.94 4.98 -7.36
N PHE A 12 -1.65 4.76 -7.12
CA PHE A 12 -1.15 3.50 -6.57
C PHE A 12 -1.68 3.26 -5.15
N THR A 13 -1.63 4.28 -4.31
CA THR A 13 -2.08 4.20 -2.92
C THR A 13 -3.60 3.93 -2.85
N ILE A 14 -4.43 4.68 -3.60
CA ILE A 14 -5.88 4.40 -3.71
C ILE A 14 -6.12 2.98 -4.23
N GLY A 15 -5.36 2.56 -5.25
CA GLY A 15 -5.49 1.23 -5.84
C GLY A 15 -5.24 0.11 -4.83
N ILE A 16 -4.23 0.23 -3.97
CA ILE A 16 -3.95 -0.77 -2.94
C ILE A 16 -5.06 -0.83 -1.89
N PHE A 17 -5.63 0.32 -1.50
CA PHE A 17 -6.77 0.33 -0.59
C PHE A 17 -8.05 -0.24 -1.23
N ALA A 18 -8.24 0.00 -2.53
CA ALA A 18 -9.32 -0.61 -3.30
C ALA A 18 -9.14 -2.14 -3.39
N LEU A 19 -7.91 -2.63 -3.59
CA LEU A 19 -7.60 -4.06 -3.56
C LEU A 19 -7.91 -4.67 -2.19
N LYS A 20 -7.49 -4.02 -1.10
CA LYS A 20 -7.78 -4.49 0.27
C LYS A 20 -9.29 -4.64 0.51
N SER A 21 -10.07 -3.63 0.17
CA SER A 21 -11.53 -3.65 0.37
C SER A 21 -12.23 -4.64 -0.57
N GLY A 22 -11.76 -4.75 -1.82
CA GLY A 22 -12.26 -5.70 -2.82
C GLY A 22 -12.06 -7.16 -2.43
N VAL A 23 -10.90 -7.51 -1.83
CA VAL A 23 -10.64 -8.86 -1.29
C VAL A 23 -11.65 -9.22 -0.17
N GLY A 24 -11.91 -8.27 0.75
CA GLY A 24 -12.90 -8.48 1.81
C GLY A 24 -14.32 -8.69 1.25
N PHE A 25 -14.66 -7.95 0.19
CA PHE A 25 -15.93 -8.10 -0.51
C PHE A 25 -16.08 -9.41 -1.27
N HIS A 26 -15.01 -9.88 -1.92
CA HIS A 26 -15.00 -11.15 -2.61
C HIS A 26 -15.37 -12.30 -1.67
N TYR A 27 -14.82 -12.32 -0.45
CA TYR A 27 -15.18 -13.34 0.55
C TYR A 27 -16.67 -13.32 0.93
N LEU A 28 -17.29 -12.14 1.04
CA LEU A 28 -18.74 -12.02 1.26
C LEU A 28 -19.58 -12.48 0.07
N PHE A 29 -19.06 -12.32 -1.15
CA PHE A 29 -19.74 -12.73 -2.37
C PHE A 29 -19.73 -14.25 -2.55
N THR A 30 -18.60 -14.89 -2.21
CA THR A 30 -18.44 -16.36 -2.32
C THR A 30 -19.17 -17.12 -1.20
N GLN A 31 -19.48 -16.45 -0.08
CA GLN A 31 -20.32 -17.02 0.96
C GLN A 31 -21.77 -17.11 0.46
N LYS A 32 -22.39 -18.31 0.54
CA LYS A 32 -23.76 -18.62 0.06
C LYS A 32 -24.85 -17.86 0.82
N ARG A 33 -24.85 -16.53 0.70
CA ARG A 33 -25.78 -15.61 1.35
C ARG A 33 -26.86 -15.21 0.34
N HIS A 34 -28.08 -14.94 0.81
CA HIS A 34 -29.20 -14.62 -0.06
C HIS A 34 -28.87 -13.38 -0.93
N SER A 35 -29.15 -13.42 -2.24
CA SER A 35 -28.72 -12.37 -3.19
C SER A 35 -29.20 -10.95 -2.80
N ARG A 36 -30.32 -10.84 -2.07
CA ARG A 36 -30.81 -9.56 -1.53
C ARG A 36 -29.89 -8.96 -0.45
N GLU A 37 -29.34 -9.79 0.44
CA GLU A 37 -28.42 -9.32 1.47
C GLU A 37 -27.10 -8.87 0.85
N GLN A 38 -26.61 -9.59 -0.16
CA GLN A 38 -25.39 -9.22 -0.89
C GLN A 38 -25.53 -7.85 -1.57
N ILE A 39 -26.66 -7.60 -2.24
CA ILE A 39 -26.95 -6.29 -2.85
C ILE A 39 -27.00 -5.19 -1.79
N LEU A 40 -27.63 -5.44 -0.64
CA LEU A 40 -27.68 -4.48 0.47
C LEU A 40 -26.27 -4.16 1.02
N PHE A 41 -25.40 -5.16 1.18
CA PHE A 41 -24.02 -4.93 1.62
C PHE A 41 -23.21 -4.14 0.59
N ILE A 42 -23.31 -4.48 -0.70
CA ILE A 42 -22.62 -3.74 -1.78
C ILE A 42 -23.11 -2.29 -1.81
N CYS A 43 -24.42 -2.07 -1.76
CA CYS A 43 -25.01 -0.73 -1.77
C CYS A 43 -24.58 0.07 -0.54
N GLY A 44 -24.62 -0.54 0.65
CA GLY A 44 -24.18 0.09 1.90
C GLY A 44 -22.70 0.48 1.88
N PHE A 45 -21.84 -0.36 1.33
CA PHE A 45 -20.42 -0.05 1.15
C PHE A 45 -20.21 1.08 0.14
N ALA A 46 -20.81 0.98 -1.05
CA ALA A 46 -20.70 2.00 -2.09
C ALA A 46 -21.17 3.37 -1.56
N LEU A 47 -22.25 3.39 -0.78
CA LEU A 47 -22.78 4.57 -0.12
C LEU A 47 -21.85 5.09 0.98
N THR A 48 -21.26 4.22 1.80
CA THR A 48 -20.28 4.63 2.82
C THR A 48 -19.08 5.32 2.20
N TYR A 49 -18.48 4.74 1.15
CA TYR A 49 -17.34 5.37 0.47
C TYR A 49 -17.76 6.63 -0.28
N PHE A 50 -18.93 6.65 -0.89
CA PHE A 50 -19.48 7.86 -1.51
C PHE A 50 -19.63 9.01 -0.50
N LEU A 51 -20.11 8.71 0.71
CA LEU A 51 -20.20 9.67 1.80
C LEU A 51 -18.81 10.14 2.25
N ILE A 52 -17.82 9.26 2.38
CA ILE A 52 -16.45 9.64 2.75
C ILE A 52 -15.85 10.61 1.71
N PHE A 53 -15.98 10.31 0.41
CA PHE A 53 -15.52 11.19 -0.67
C PHE A 53 -16.27 12.53 -0.68
N SER A 54 -17.59 12.49 -0.50
CA SER A 54 -18.43 13.70 -0.49
C SER A 54 -18.16 14.59 0.72
N ILE A 55 -18.04 14.01 1.92
CA ILE A 55 -17.69 14.72 3.15
C ILE A 55 -16.30 15.33 2.99
N SER A 56 -15.32 14.58 2.48
CA SER A 56 -13.98 15.11 2.19
C SER A 56 -14.06 16.33 1.27
N TYR A 57 -14.85 16.26 0.19
CA TYR A 57 -15.06 17.39 -0.71
C TYR A 57 -15.70 18.60 0.00
N LEU A 58 -16.77 18.40 0.76
CA LEU A 58 -17.47 19.49 1.46
C LEU A 58 -16.60 20.16 2.53
N VAL A 59 -15.84 19.37 3.28
CA VAL A 59 -14.89 19.85 4.29
C VAL A 59 -13.83 20.72 3.63
N LEU A 60 -13.24 20.26 2.52
CA LEU A 60 -12.23 21.03 1.79
C LEU A 60 -12.74 22.31 1.17
N LYS A 61 -13.99 22.33 0.73
CA LYS A 61 -14.61 23.53 0.17
C LYS A 61 -14.83 24.61 1.24
N LYS A 62 -15.05 24.22 2.49
CA LYS A 62 -15.33 25.15 3.60
C LYS A 62 -14.12 25.51 4.44
N ILE A 63 -13.09 24.68 4.49
CA ILE A 63 -11.92 24.85 5.35
C ILE A 63 -10.70 25.20 4.49
N ASN A 64 -10.09 26.36 4.75
CA ASN A 64 -8.76 26.67 4.24
C ASN A 64 -7.75 25.74 4.93
N MET A 65 -7.13 24.84 4.15
CA MET A 65 -6.17 23.81 4.61
C MET A 65 -5.04 24.34 5.51
N ILE A 66 -4.71 25.63 5.39
CA ILE A 66 -3.60 26.29 6.08
C ILE A 66 -3.85 26.40 7.58
N ASP A 67 -5.10 26.59 8.03
CA ASP A 67 -5.40 26.84 9.45
C ASP A 67 -5.38 25.57 10.31
N TYR A 68 -5.50 24.38 9.71
CA TYR A 68 -5.65 23.10 10.43
C TYR A 68 -4.48 22.12 10.25
N TYR A 69 -3.36 22.58 9.65
CA TYR A 69 -2.18 21.75 9.38
C TYR A 69 -1.67 21.00 10.63
N SER A 70 -1.70 21.63 11.80
CA SER A 70 -1.26 21.04 13.08
C SER A 70 -2.14 19.86 13.54
N THR A 71 -3.45 19.93 13.30
CA THR A 71 -4.39 18.83 13.59
C THR A 71 -4.19 17.67 12.61
N PHE A 72 -3.94 17.97 11.34
CA PHE A 72 -3.61 16.95 10.34
C PHE A 72 -2.31 16.21 10.68
N GLN A 73 -1.28 16.93 11.13
CA GLN A 73 -0.01 16.33 11.52
C GLN A 73 -0.16 15.34 12.70
N GLY A 74 -0.99 15.68 13.70
CA GLY A 74 -1.32 14.74 14.80
C GLY A 74 -2.05 13.49 14.32
N LEU A 75 -2.91 13.62 13.31
CA LEU A 75 -3.64 12.51 12.69
C LEU A 75 -2.72 11.61 11.85
N PHE A 76 -1.69 12.18 11.20
CA PHE A 76 -0.66 11.39 10.51
C PHE A 76 0.25 10.64 11.49
N THR A 77 0.64 11.27 12.61
CA THR A 77 1.45 10.62 13.66
C THR A 77 0.70 9.46 14.31
N SER A 78 -0.61 9.62 14.58
CA SER A 78 -1.43 8.51 15.09
C SER A 78 -1.65 7.41 14.04
N GLY A 79 -1.62 7.75 12.75
CA GLY A 79 -1.72 6.82 11.64
C GLY A 79 -0.68 5.68 11.66
N MET A 80 0.54 5.94 12.13
CA MET A 80 1.60 4.93 12.17
C MET A 80 1.33 3.83 13.22
N TYR A 81 0.74 4.20 14.36
CA TYR A 81 0.29 3.24 15.38
C TYR A 81 -0.87 2.39 14.86
N ILE A 82 -1.82 3.01 14.16
CA ILE A 82 -2.99 2.31 13.63
C ILE A 82 -2.60 1.35 12.51
N HIS A 83 -1.65 1.74 11.65
CA HIS A 83 -1.08 0.84 10.63
C HIS A 83 -0.42 -0.38 11.26
N SER A 84 0.37 -0.19 12.32
CA SER A 84 1.04 -1.29 13.04
C SER A 84 0.03 -2.26 13.65
N PHE A 85 -1.00 -1.74 14.33
CA PHE A 85 -2.06 -2.56 14.92
C PHE A 85 -2.85 -3.34 13.85
N LEU A 86 -3.20 -2.67 12.75
CA LEU A 86 -3.92 -3.27 11.64
C LEU A 86 -3.10 -4.37 10.93
N ALA A 87 -1.80 -4.13 10.72
CA ALA A 87 -0.90 -5.12 10.14
C ALA A 87 -0.76 -6.35 11.04
N ALA A 88 -0.60 -6.15 12.36
CA ALA A 88 -0.55 -7.24 13.32
C ALA A 88 -1.86 -8.06 13.31
N GLY A 89 -3.02 -7.40 13.30
CA GLY A 89 -4.32 -8.05 13.17
C GLY A 89 -4.41 -8.89 11.91
N LEU A 90 -4.06 -8.33 10.74
CA LEU A 90 -4.09 -9.04 9.46
C LEU A 90 -3.14 -10.26 9.46
N ILE A 91 -1.99 -10.19 10.12
CA ILE A 91 -1.07 -11.33 10.26
C ILE A 91 -1.68 -12.40 11.14
N ILE A 92 -2.18 -12.05 12.33
CA ILE A 92 -2.75 -13.01 13.28
C ILE A 92 -3.93 -13.74 12.65
N TRP A 93 -4.90 -13.00 12.08
CA TRP A 93 -6.06 -13.61 11.41
C TRP A 93 -5.67 -14.35 10.13
N GLY A 94 -4.72 -13.83 9.35
CA GLY A 94 -4.23 -14.49 8.14
C GLY A 94 -3.60 -15.86 8.45
N ILE A 95 -2.70 -15.93 9.44
CA ILE A 95 -2.09 -17.19 9.89
C ILE A 95 -3.14 -18.13 10.48
N TYR A 96 -4.05 -17.61 11.31
CA TYR A 96 -5.12 -18.41 11.89
C TYR A 96 -5.98 -19.08 10.80
N LEU A 97 -6.34 -18.33 9.76
CA LEU A 97 -7.14 -18.80 8.65
C LEU A 97 -6.39 -19.79 7.75
N LEU A 98 -5.07 -19.64 7.59
CA LEU A 98 -4.24 -20.61 6.85
C LEU A 98 -3.97 -21.90 7.63
N LYS A 99 -3.89 -21.82 8.96
CA LYS A 99 -3.57 -22.96 9.82
C LYS A 99 -4.79 -23.81 10.14
N ASN A 100 -5.98 -23.22 10.18
CA ASN A 100 -7.20 -23.94 10.47
C ASN A 100 -7.81 -24.51 9.18
N LYS A 101 -7.61 -25.82 8.96
CA LYS A 101 -8.03 -26.55 7.75
C LYS A 101 -9.50 -27.02 7.77
N SER A 102 -10.32 -26.58 8.74
CA SER A 102 -11.63 -27.20 8.97
C SER A 102 -12.66 -26.78 7.90
N GLU A 103 -13.18 -27.75 7.18
CA GLU A 103 -14.15 -27.67 6.07
C GLU A 103 -15.50 -26.98 6.39
N GLN A 104 -15.73 -26.53 7.61
CA GLN A 104 -17.01 -25.94 8.05
C GLN A 104 -16.80 -24.88 9.14
N GLN A 105 -15.85 -23.96 8.97
CA GLN A 105 -15.75 -22.87 9.92
C GLN A 105 -16.84 -21.83 9.63
N GLU A 106 -17.77 -21.71 10.58
CA GLU A 106 -18.75 -20.62 10.63
C GLU A 106 -18.09 -19.29 10.28
N THR A 107 -18.74 -18.56 9.36
CA THR A 107 -18.34 -17.27 8.79
C THR A 107 -17.19 -16.57 9.53
N SER A 108 -15.95 -16.72 9.06
CA SER A 108 -14.80 -16.05 9.69
C SER A 108 -15.02 -14.53 9.68
N ARG A 109 -15.17 -13.93 10.86
CA ARG A 109 -15.38 -12.48 11.04
C ARG A 109 -14.18 -11.64 10.59
N ALA A 110 -13.09 -12.27 10.18
CA ALA A 110 -11.87 -11.61 9.72
C ALA A 110 -12.10 -10.70 8.51
N PHE A 111 -13.15 -10.94 7.71
CA PHE A 111 -13.52 -10.06 6.58
C PHE A 111 -13.83 -8.61 7.03
N TRP A 112 -14.35 -8.41 8.25
CA TRP A 112 -14.66 -7.07 8.76
C TRP A 112 -13.41 -6.19 8.84
N LEU A 113 -12.24 -6.76 9.15
CA LEU A 113 -10.98 -6.02 9.23
C LEU A 113 -10.51 -5.47 7.85
N LEU A 114 -11.02 -6.05 6.77
CA LEU A 114 -10.72 -5.61 5.40
C LEU A 114 -11.72 -4.59 4.88
N ILE A 115 -12.99 -4.70 5.27
CA ILE A 115 -14.07 -3.85 4.77
C ILE A 115 -14.18 -2.54 5.56
N ILE A 116 -13.94 -2.56 6.88
CA ILE A 116 -14.09 -1.38 7.73
C ILE A 116 -13.15 -0.27 7.24
N PRO A 117 -13.67 0.95 6.97
CA PRO A 117 -12.85 2.07 6.55
C PRO A 117 -11.85 2.39 7.66
N CYS A 118 -10.58 2.21 7.34
CA CYS A 118 -9.49 2.53 8.24
C CYS A 118 -9.23 4.04 8.23
N PRO A 119 -8.79 4.66 9.34
CA PRO A 119 -8.54 6.11 9.38
C PRO A 119 -7.51 6.55 8.32
N LEU A 120 -6.60 5.65 7.95
CA LEU A 120 -5.60 5.86 6.90
C LEU A 120 -6.21 5.90 5.50
N CYS A 121 -7.21 5.05 5.27
CA CYS A 121 -8.00 5.01 4.05
C CYS A 121 -8.70 6.38 3.87
N THR A 122 -9.27 6.91 4.94
CA THR A 122 -9.87 8.25 4.98
C THR A 122 -8.83 9.34 4.70
N SER A 123 -7.63 9.27 5.31
CA SER A 123 -6.55 10.24 5.07
C SER A 123 -6.10 10.27 3.61
N VAL A 124 -6.02 9.11 2.95
CA VAL A 124 -5.63 9.01 1.54
C VAL A 124 -6.72 9.56 0.63
N ILE A 125 -7.99 9.24 0.90
CA ILE A 125 -9.13 9.81 0.17
C ILE A 125 -9.15 11.34 0.31
N PHE A 126 -8.90 11.82 1.53
CA PHE A 126 -8.83 13.25 1.82
C PHE A 126 -7.69 13.93 1.08
N LEU A 127 -6.47 13.38 1.13
CA LEU A 127 -5.30 13.91 0.42
C LEU A 127 -5.49 13.90 -1.11
N THR A 128 -6.09 12.84 -1.63
CA THR A 128 -6.45 12.74 -3.05
C THR A 128 -7.44 13.82 -3.43
N THR A 129 -8.49 14.00 -2.63
CA THR A 129 -9.52 15.02 -2.86
C THR A 129 -8.92 16.43 -2.79
N ALA A 130 -7.99 16.68 -1.87
CA ALA A 130 -7.22 17.92 -1.77
C ALA A 130 -6.42 18.21 -3.01
N PHE A 131 -5.68 17.22 -3.47
CA PHE A 131 -4.85 17.36 -4.64
C PHE A 131 -5.69 17.61 -5.91
N LEU A 132 -6.78 16.86 -6.08
CA LEU A 132 -7.69 17.02 -7.22
C LEU A 132 -8.34 18.40 -7.25
N MET A 133 -8.77 18.93 -6.09
CA MET A 133 -9.34 20.28 -6.05
C MET A 133 -8.30 21.39 -6.27
N ALA A 134 -7.09 21.22 -5.76
CA ALA A 134 -6.00 22.18 -6.00
C ALA A 134 -5.61 22.23 -7.49
N TYR A 135 -5.63 21.09 -8.18
CA TYR A 135 -5.24 21.02 -9.60
C TYR A 135 -6.38 21.35 -10.57
N PHE A 136 -7.62 20.97 -10.25
CA PHE A 136 -8.81 21.21 -11.08
C PHE A 136 -9.86 22.07 -10.36
N PRO A 137 -9.59 23.38 -10.14
CA PRO A 137 -10.48 24.24 -9.33
C PRO A 137 -11.87 24.43 -9.96
N HIS A 138 -11.99 24.45 -11.29
CA HIS A 138 -13.28 24.66 -11.98
C HIS A 138 -14.12 23.39 -12.12
N ILE A 139 -13.51 22.20 -12.07
CA ILE A 139 -14.18 20.90 -12.24
C ILE A 139 -13.94 19.95 -11.05
N GLY A 140 -13.63 20.49 -9.87
CA GLY A 140 -13.18 19.71 -8.71
C GLY A 140 -14.15 18.62 -8.29
N LEU A 141 -15.47 18.87 -8.39
CA LEU A 141 -16.49 17.85 -8.09
C LEU A 141 -16.42 16.67 -9.08
N PHE A 142 -16.28 16.95 -10.38
CA PHE A 142 -16.16 15.90 -11.39
C PHE A 142 -14.87 15.10 -11.22
N ALA A 143 -13.76 15.76 -10.87
CA ALA A 143 -12.50 15.08 -10.60
C ALA A 143 -12.64 14.11 -9.41
N VAL A 144 -13.22 14.57 -8.29
CA VAL A 144 -13.43 13.74 -7.09
C VAL A 144 -14.39 12.59 -7.37
N MET A 145 -15.46 12.83 -8.13
CA MET A 145 -16.37 11.78 -8.56
C MET A 145 -15.67 10.76 -9.46
N GLY A 146 -14.75 11.22 -10.33
CA GLY A 146 -13.89 10.37 -11.13
C GLY A 146 -12.98 9.48 -10.27
N ALA A 147 -12.39 10.02 -9.22
CA ALA A 147 -11.59 9.24 -8.26
C ALA A 147 -12.43 8.19 -7.51
N TYR A 148 -13.66 8.54 -7.12
CA TYR A 148 -14.61 7.59 -6.53
C TYR A 148 -14.97 6.47 -7.51
N LEU A 149 -15.31 6.81 -8.76
CA LEU A 149 -15.60 5.82 -9.80
C LEU A 149 -14.40 4.91 -10.07
N PHE A 150 -13.20 5.47 -10.11
CA PHE A 150 -11.96 4.71 -10.24
C PHE A 150 -11.76 3.72 -9.08
N PHE A 151 -12.01 4.17 -7.84
CA PHE A 151 -11.94 3.30 -6.66
C PHE A 151 -12.95 2.14 -6.73
N ILE A 152 -14.20 2.41 -7.11
CA ILE A 152 -15.24 1.38 -7.28
C ILE A 152 -14.88 0.42 -8.43
N LEU A 153 -14.34 0.94 -9.54
CA LEU A 153 -13.91 0.14 -10.67
C LEU A 153 -12.81 -0.85 -10.26
N ILE A 154 -11.78 -0.40 -9.53
CA ILE A 154 -10.73 -1.31 -9.05
C ILE A 154 -11.31 -2.36 -8.11
N ASN A 155 -12.22 -1.99 -7.19
CA ASN A 155 -12.89 -2.95 -6.32
C ASN A 155 -13.62 -4.02 -7.14
N PHE A 156 -14.41 -3.61 -8.12
CA PHE A 156 -15.15 -4.53 -8.99
C PHE A 156 -14.22 -5.46 -9.78
N VAL A 157 -13.16 -4.91 -10.38
CA VAL A 157 -12.14 -5.70 -11.09
C VAL A 157 -11.46 -6.70 -10.15
N THR A 158 -11.17 -6.31 -8.91
CA THR A 158 -10.57 -7.19 -7.90
C THR A 158 -11.47 -8.36 -7.56
N ILE A 159 -12.76 -8.09 -7.30
CA ILE A 159 -13.76 -9.12 -7.01
C ILE A 159 -13.90 -10.08 -8.19
N LEU A 160 -14.02 -9.54 -9.41
CA LEU A 160 -14.15 -10.36 -10.63
C LEU A 160 -12.89 -11.22 -10.86
N SER A 161 -11.71 -10.64 -10.69
CA SER A 161 -10.44 -11.36 -10.89
C SER A 161 -10.27 -12.51 -9.89
N LEU A 162 -10.67 -12.30 -8.63
CA LEU A 162 -10.61 -13.35 -7.60
C LEU A 162 -11.70 -14.41 -7.83
N ALA A 163 -12.91 -14.01 -8.20
CA ALA A 163 -13.99 -14.95 -8.50
C ALA A 163 -13.64 -15.86 -9.68
N LEU A 164 -13.04 -15.31 -10.75
CA LEU A 164 -12.55 -16.10 -11.88
C LEU A 164 -11.40 -17.04 -11.49
N TRP A 165 -10.53 -16.61 -10.57
CA TRP A 165 -9.44 -17.43 -10.07
C TRP A 165 -9.98 -18.61 -9.25
N ASP A 166 -10.92 -18.36 -8.34
CA ASP A 166 -11.52 -19.39 -7.48
C ASP A 166 -12.24 -20.46 -8.31
N ILE A 167 -13.00 -20.07 -9.33
CA ILE A 167 -13.64 -21.02 -10.27
C ILE A 167 -12.60 -21.93 -10.95
N LYS A 168 -11.40 -21.40 -11.25
CA LYS A 168 -10.35 -22.13 -11.96
C LYS A 168 -9.48 -22.99 -11.03
N ALA A 169 -9.33 -22.59 -9.78
CA ALA A 169 -8.36 -23.17 -8.85
C ALA A 169 -8.97 -24.11 -7.80
N ASP A 170 -10.31 -24.21 -7.71
CA ASP A 170 -11.05 -25.02 -6.73
C ASP A 170 -10.49 -24.88 -5.30
N VAL A 171 -10.14 -23.64 -4.95
CA VAL A 171 -9.55 -23.28 -3.66
C VAL A 171 -10.63 -22.80 -2.71
N THR A 172 -10.45 -23.09 -1.42
CA THR A 172 -11.38 -22.60 -0.40
C THR A 172 -11.26 -21.08 -0.24
N PRO A 173 -12.39 -20.35 -0.13
CA PRO A 173 -12.38 -18.89 -0.02
C PRO A 173 -11.61 -18.39 1.20
N GLU A 174 -11.56 -19.16 2.29
CA GLU A 174 -10.78 -18.83 3.49
C GLU A 174 -9.27 -18.79 3.18
N HIS A 175 -8.78 -19.72 2.37
CA HIS A 175 -7.36 -19.81 2.06
C HIS A 175 -6.92 -18.66 1.14
N THR A 176 -7.75 -18.28 0.16
CA THR A 176 -7.53 -17.09 -0.67
C THR A 176 -7.54 -15.81 0.17
N LEU A 177 -8.51 -15.68 1.09
CA LEU A 177 -8.62 -14.53 1.99
C LEU A 177 -7.39 -14.41 2.91
N GLY A 178 -6.94 -15.50 3.53
CA GLY A 178 -5.81 -15.48 4.46
C GLY A 178 -4.49 -15.17 3.76
N LYS A 179 -4.28 -15.66 2.53
CA LYS A 179 -3.10 -15.30 1.72
C LYS A 179 -3.10 -13.81 1.38
N ALA A 180 -4.24 -13.27 0.98
CA ALA A 180 -4.37 -11.85 0.68
C ALA A 180 -4.15 -10.98 1.94
N MET A 181 -4.67 -11.40 3.11
CA MET A 181 -4.42 -10.74 4.40
C MET A 181 -2.92 -10.63 4.71
N LEU A 182 -2.18 -11.73 4.55
CA LEU A 182 -0.74 -11.74 4.78
C LEU A 182 0.01 -10.84 3.79
N PHE A 183 -0.35 -10.88 2.51
CA PHE A 183 0.26 -10.04 1.49
C PHE A 183 0.06 -8.54 1.78
N ILE A 184 -1.17 -8.15 2.14
CA ILE A 184 -1.52 -6.77 2.52
C ILE A 184 -0.77 -6.35 3.79
N ALA A 185 -0.63 -7.25 4.77
CA ALA A 185 0.10 -6.96 5.99
C ALA A 185 1.60 -6.72 5.74
N ILE A 186 2.22 -7.54 4.88
CA ILE A 186 3.61 -7.34 4.45
C ILE A 186 3.76 -5.98 3.78
N TYR A 187 2.85 -5.61 2.89
CA TYR A 187 2.84 -4.29 2.26
C TYR A 187 2.76 -3.15 3.30
N PHE A 188 1.88 -3.27 4.30
CA PHE A 188 1.78 -2.26 5.35
C PHE A 188 3.05 -2.15 6.20
N ILE A 189 3.66 -3.27 6.60
CA ILE A 189 4.93 -3.25 7.33
C ILE A 189 6.01 -2.58 6.49
N LEU A 190 6.12 -2.95 5.21
CA LEU A 190 7.09 -2.36 4.30
C LEU A 190 6.86 -0.85 4.15
N SER A 191 5.61 -0.40 4.05
CA SER A 191 5.27 1.02 4.00
C SER A 191 5.69 1.77 5.27
N ILE A 192 5.51 1.17 6.46
CA ILE A 192 5.91 1.77 7.75
C ILE A 192 7.44 1.88 7.85
N ILE A 193 8.19 0.91 7.34
CA ILE A 193 9.67 0.94 7.38
C ILE A 193 10.21 1.97 6.39
N ILE A 194 9.61 2.05 5.20
CA ILE A 194 10.11 2.90 4.11
C ILE A 194 9.82 4.40 4.36
N MET A 195 8.63 4.74 4.83
CA MET A 195 8.19 6.14 4.96
C MET A 195 9.07 7.04 5.85
N PRO A 196 9.47 6.65 7.09
CA PRO A 196 10.32 7.49 7.92
C PRO A 196 11.71 7.72 7.29
N GLN A 197 12.24 6.74 6.54
CA GLN A 197 13.54 6.88 5.88
C GLN A 197 13.54 7.96 4.78
N PHE A 198 12.38 8.25 4.18
CA PHE A 198 12.21 9.36 3.25
C PHE A 198 11.97 10.71 3.92
N SER A 199 11.46 10.74 5.16
CA SER A 199 11.17 12.01 5.87
C SER A 199 12.43 12.78 6.27
N ASP A 200 13.57 12.09 6.38
CA ASP A 200 14.87 12.67 6.71
C ASP A 200 15.77 12.91 5.48
N ILE A 201 15.24 12.84 4.25
CA ILE A 201 16.05 13.02 3.04
C ILE A 201 16.76 14.38 3.02
N ASP A 202 16.11 15.44 3.49
CA ASP A 202 16.72 16.77 3.60
C ASP A 202 17.84 16.81 4.65
N LYS A 203 17.71 16.05 5.74
CA LYS A 203 18.78 15.93 6.74
C LYS A 203 19.96 15.14 6.18
N ILE A 204 19.70 14.03 5.48
CA ILE A 204 20.74 13.22 4.82
C ILE A 204 21.46 14.06 3.76
N TYR A 205 20.70 14.77 2.92
CA TYR A 205 21.25 15.64 1.89
C TYR A 205 22.02 16.81 2.50
N ARG A 206 21.54 17.41 3.60
CA ARG A 206 22.26 18.46 4.31
C ARG A 206 23.53 17.94 4.99
N ILE A 207 23.55 16.74 5.55
CA ILE A 207 24.77 16.10 6.10
C ILE A 207 25.77 15.81 4.97
N ALA A 208 25.29 15.36 3.80
CA ALA A 208 26.12 15.13 2.63
C ALA A 208 26.65 16.44 2.02
N ALA A 209 25.82 17.48 1.94
CA ALA A 209 26.17 18.80 1.41
C ALA A 209 27.09 19.57 2.37
N TYR A 210 26.90 19.45 3.69
CA TYR A 210 27.78 20.06 4.69
C TYR A 210 29.17 19.41 4.70
N ARG A 211 29.27 18.13 4.34
CA ARG A 211 30.57 17.49 4.04
C ARG A 211 31.13 17.85 2.65
N GLY A 212 30.35 18.50 1.79
CA GLY A 212 30.75 18.90 0.44
C GLY A 212 31.54 20.21 0.39
N GLU A 213 31.42 21.08 1.39
CA GLU A 213 32.15 22.36 1.41
C GLU A 213 33.54 22.31 2.08
N GLU A 214 33.86 21.25 2.86
CA GLU A 214 35.20 21.10 3.47
C GLU A 214 35.87 19.73 3.27
N ALA A 215 35.37 18.88 2.37
CA ALA A 215 36.11 17.70 1.94
C ALA A 215 36.63 17.89 0.51
N SER A 216 37.74 18.62 0.37
CA SER A 216 38.62 18.44 -0.79
C SER A 216 39.23 17.04 -0.71
N MET A 217 38.43 16.01 -1.04
CA MET A 217 38.93 14.65 -1.15
C MET A 217 40.02 14.65 -2.21
N ASN A 218 41.25 14.42 -1.76
CA ASN A 218 42.42 14.38 -2.63
C ASN A 218 42.14 13.35 -3.72
N THR A 219 42.44 13.66 -4.98
CA THR A 219 42.20 12.76 -6.12
C THR A 219 42.86 11.39 -5.90
N LYS A 220 43.93 11.35 -5.09
CA LYS A 220 44.60 10.13 -4.62
C LYS A 220 43.71 9.22 -3.75
N ASP A 221 42.89 9.78 -2.88
CA ASP A 221 42.01 9.02 -1.98
C ASP A 221 40.85 8.41 -2.75
N ILE A 222 40.30 9.15 -3.72
CA ILE A 222 39.28 8.65 -4.64
C ILE A 222 39.86 7.49 -5.47
N LEU A 223 41.09 7.63 -5.97
CA LEU A 223 41.76 6.63 -6.80
C LEU A 223 42.10 5.36 -5.99
N LEU A 224 42.46 5.51 -4.71
CA LEU A 224 42.69 4.40 -3.77
C LEU A 224 41.39 3.65 -3.46
N LEU A 225 40.29 4.37 -3.24
CA LEU A 225 38.97 3.78 -3.00
C LEU A 225 38.48 3.00 -4.24
N LEU A 226 38.70 3.55 -5.43
CA LEU A 226 38.34 2.89 -6.70
C LEU A 226 39.21 1.64 -6.95
N ALA A 227 40.51 1.71 -6.63
CA ALA A 227 41.42 0.57 -6.71
C ALA A 227 41.05 -0.56 -5.72
N THR A 228 40.68 -0.23 -4.49
CA THR A 228 40.25 -1.22 -3.49
C THR A 228 38.94 -1.89 -3.90
N MET A 229 37.95 -1.14 -4.40
CA MET A 229 36.71 -1.73 -4.92
C MET A 229 36.99 -2.67 -6.12
N ALA A 230 37.86 -2.27 -7.04
CA ALA A 230 38.23 -3.08 -8.21
C ALA A 230 38.95 -4.38 -7.83
N THR A 231 39.84 -4.34 -6.82
CA THR A 231 40.54 -5.54 -6.34
C THR A 231 39.60 -6.51 -5.63
N PHE A 232 38.68 -6.03 -4.79
CA PHE A 232 37.63 -6.88 -4.20
C PHE A 232 36.72 -7.52 -5.26
N PHE A 233 36.33 -6.75 -6.27
CA PHE A 233 35.51 -7.27 -7.37
C PHE A 233 36.25 -8.34 -8.19
N MET A 234 37.52 -8.08 -8.55
CA MET A 234 38.34 -9.02 -9.33
C MET A 234 38.67 -10.30 -8.55
N THR A 235 39.01 -10.18 -7.26
CA THR A 235 39.26 -11.36 -6.41
C THR A 235 38.00 -12.21 -6.26
N GLY A 236 36.84 -11.59 -6.01
CA GLY A 236 35.55 -12.28 -5.99
C GLY A 236 35.22 -12.99 -7.30
N TYR A 237 35.44 -12.32 -8.44
CA TYR A 237 35.21 -12.89 -9.76
C TYR A 237 36.16 -14.08 -10.05
N LEU A 238 37.45 -13.96 -9.73
CA LEU A 238 38.44 -15.02 -9.96
C LEU A 238 38.20 -16.24 -9.07
N VAL A 239 37.86 -16.04 -7.79
CA VAL A 239 37.52 -17.14 -6.88
C VAL A 239 36.29 -17.90 -7.39
N LYS A 240 35.24 -17.18 -7.78
CA LYS A 240 34.03 -17.80 -8.33
C LYS A 240 34.31 -18.53 -9.64
N ARG A 241 35.10 -17.94 -10.55
CA ARG A 241 35.53 -18.56 -11.81
C ARG A 241 36.38 -19.81 -11.59
N ARG A 242 37.30 -19.80 -10.62
CA ARG A 242 38.11 -20.97 -10.26
C ARG A 242 37.25 -22.08 -9.66
N LYS A 243 36.28 -21.76 -8.80
CA LYS A 243 35.35 -22.74 -8.21
C LYS A 243 34.51 -23.44 -9.29
N ILE A 244 33.90 -22.67 -10.19
CA ILE A 244 33.10 -23.21 -11.31
C ILE A 244 33.96 -24.09 -12.24
N ARG A 245 35.20 -23.67 -12.55
CA ARG A 245 36.10 -24.47 -13.39
C ARG A 245 36.57 -25.74 -12.70
N ARG A 246 36.71 -25.74 -11.37
CA ARG A 246 37.08 -26.94 -10.59
C ARG A 246 35.93 -27.94 -10.58
N GLU A 247 34.69 -27.50 -10.34
CA GLU A 247 33.50 -28.38 -10.33
C GLU A 247 33.21 -29.00 -11.70
N ARG A 248 33.52 -28.30 -12.80
CA ARG A 248 33.36 -28.84 -14.17
C ARG A 248 34.40 -29.91 -14.56
N ASN A 249 35.53 -30.01 -13.87
CA ASN A 249 36.56 -31.02 -14.15
C ASN A 249 36.33 -32.33 -13.36
N TRP A 250 35.26 -32.43 -12.57
CA TRP A 250 34.87 -33.63 -11.82
C TRP A 250 33.61 -34.34 -12.40
N ILE A 251 33.08 -33.85 -13.52
CA ILE A 251 32.04 -34.50 -14.35
C ILE A 251 32.69 -34.92 -15.65
#